data_AF-A0A9E6K1Y1-F1
#
_entry.id   AF-A0A9E6K1Y1-F1
#
_cell.length_a   1.000
_cell.length_b   1.000
_cell.length_c   1.000
_cell.angle_alpha   90.00
_cell.angle_beta   90.00
_cell.angle_gamma   90.00
#
_symmetry.space_group_name_H-M   'P 1'
#
loop_
_entity.id
_entity.type
_entity.pdbx_description
1 polymer ?
#
loop_
_entity_poly.entity_id
_entity_poly.type
_entity_poly.pdbx_seq_one_letter_code
_entity_poly.pdbx_strand_id
1 'polypeptide(L)'
;MAKSGVFSKVIVKRMAISLFLGVLFGLLCAYLASSGAGENYWGGAIMWNIIFNRILIGFVVAILGLITIHPLFGFRMYPFLRGAVAGAIISIDISFGAFIMQMQNASSIAIMTIIAGAIYGMIIDIVATKCAGEGEEAFKSIK
;
A
#
# COMPACT_ATOMS: atom_id res chain seq x y z
N MET A 1 0.26 -34.42 1.80
CA MET A 1 -0.89 -33.48 1.78
C MET A 1 -0.85 -32.37 2.85
N ALA A 2 0.01 -32.41 3.89
CA ALA A 2 0.02 -31.38 4.94
C ALA A 2 0.73 -30.04 4.59
N LYS A 3 1.54 -29.99 3.52
CA LYS A 3 2.38 -28.83 3.17
C LYS A 3 1.63 -27.66 2.50
N SER A 4 0.45 -27.88 1.91
CA SER A 4 -0.35 -26.79 1.29
C SER A 4 -0.96 -25.84 2.33
N GLY A 5 -1.22 -26.32 3.55
CA GLY A 5 -1.84 -25.54 4.61
C GLY A 5 -0.94 -24.45 5.19
N VAL A 6 0.37 -24.63 5.20
CA VAL A 6 1.32 -23.64 5.76
C VAL A 6 1.51 -22.47 4.80
N PHE A 7 1.70 -22.75 3.51
CA PHE A 7 1.79 -21.75 2.46
C PHE A 7 0.54 -20.87 2.38
N SER A 8 -0.65 -21.48 2.42
CA SER A 8 -1.92 -20.76 2.45
C SER A 8 -2.05 -19.86 3.67
N LYS A 9 -1.61 -20.30 4.85
CA LYS A 9 -1.67 -19.49 6.09
C LYS A 9 -0.79 -18.25 6.03
N VAL A 10 0.42 -18.36 5.46
CA VAL A 10 1.34 -17.22 5.29
C VAL A 10 0.73 -16.16 4.37
N ILE A 11 0.20 -16.57 3.21
CA ILE A 11 -0.43 -15.65 2.25
C ILE A 11 -1.63 -14.96 2.89
N VAL A 12 -2.54 -15.73 3.51
CA VAL A 12 -3.75 -15.19 4.12
C VAL A 12 -3.41 -14.22 5.25
N LYS A 13 -2.46 -14.57 6.12
CA LYS A 13 -2.00 -13.70 7.21
C LYS A 13 -1.41 -12.39 6.67
N ARG A 14 -0.58 -12.48 5.64
CA ARG A 14 0.04 -11.30 5.02
C ARG A 14 -0.99 -10.40 4.35
N MET A 15 -1.94 -10.97 3.61
CA MET A 15 -3.04 -10.23 3.01
C MET A 15 -3.88 -9.52 4.08
N ALA A 16 -4.27 -10.23 5.13
CA ALA A 16 -5.07 -9.68 6.22
C ALA A 16 -4.39 -8.48 6.89
N ILE A 17 -3.11 -8.60 7.24
CA ILE A 17 -2.33 -7.52 7.87
C ILE A 17 -2.19 -6.32 6.93
N SER A 18 -1.86 -6.58 5.66
CA SER A 18 -1.61 -5.50 4.70
C SER A 18 -2.89 -4.74 4.36
N LEU A 19 -4.02 -5.44 4.20
CA LEU A 19 -5.32 -4.83 3.97
C LEU A 19 -5.79 -4.04 5.20
N PHE A 20 -5.64 -4.60 6.40
CA PHE A 20 -5.98 -3.90 7.64
C PHE A 20 -5.20 -2.59 7.79
N LEU A 21 -3.88 -2.62 7.56
CA LEU A 21 -3.06 -1.41 7.57
C LEU A 21 -3.44 -0.45 6.44
N GLY A 22 -3.80 -0.96 5.26
CA GLY A 22 -4.30 -0.15 4.14
C GLY A 22 -5.58 0.61 4.51
N VAL A 23 -6.52 -0.03 5.19
CA VAL A 23 -7.74 0.62 5.71
C VAL A 23 -7.38 1.68 6.75
N LEU A 24 -6.51 1.36 7.73
CA LEU A 24 -6.10 2.31 8.75
C LEU A 24 -5.42 3.55 8.16
N PHE A 25 -4.48 3.38 7.23
CA PHE A 25 -3.84 4.49 6.54
C PHE A 25 -4.79 5.23 5.59
N GLY A 26 -5.77 4.55 5.01
CA GLY A 26 -6.85 5.17 4.26
C GLY A 26 -7.67 6.13 5.11
N LEU A 27 -8.11 5.68 6.28
CA LEU A 27 -8.85 6.51 7.24
C LEU A 27 -8.00 7.66 7.78
N LEU A 28 -6.72 7.40 8.12
CA LEU A 28 -5.80 8.43 8.58
C LEU A 28 -5.56 9.50 7.49
N CYS A 29 -5.29 9.08 6.25
CA CYS A 29 -5.07 10.00 5.13
C CYS A 29 -6.35 10.79 4.81
N ALA A 30 -7.51 10.14 4.86
CA ALA A 30 -8.79 10.80 4.66
C ALA A 30 -9.06 11.85 5.75
N TYR A 31 -8.77 11.53 7.01
CA TYR A 31 -8.88 12.47 8.13
C TYR A 31 -7.95 13.67 7.96
N LEU A 32 -6.68 13.45 7.60
CA LEU A 32 -5.73 14.53 7.34
C LEU A 32 -6.19 15.43 6.18
N ALA A 33 -6.69 14.84 5.10
CA ALA A 33 -7.22 15.60 3.97
C ALA A 33 -8.53 16.35 4.30
N SER A 34 -9.32 15.86 5.26
CA SER A 34 -10.54 16.55 5.72
C SER A 34 -10.26 17.91 6.34
N SER A 35 -9.07 18.10 6.95
CA SER A 35 -8.69 19.38 7.59
C SER A 35 -8.57 20.55 6.60
N GLY A 36 -8.37 20.26 5.31
CA GLY A 36 -8.32 21.26 4.25
C GLY A 36 -9.54 21.25 3.32
N ALA A 37 -10.58 20.47 3.63
CA ALA A 37 -11.74 20.26 2.76
C ALA A 37 -13.01 20.94 3.32
N GLY A 38 -13.91 21.34 2.41
CA GLY A 38 -15.17 22.01 2.77
C GLY A 38 -16.21 21.09 3.44
N GLU A 39 -17.37 21.67 3.80
CA GLU A 39 -18.41 21.09 4.68
C GLU A 39 -18.99 19.72 4.24
N ASN A 40 -18.74 19.26 3.00
CA ASN A 40 -19.25 17.98 2.46
C ASN A 40 -18.15 16.95 2.13
N TYR A 41 -17.01 17.01 2.81
CA TYR A 41 -15.92 16.06 2.57
C TYR A 41 -16.28 14.62 2.96
N TRP A 42 -16.92 14.44 4.11
CA TRP A 42 -17.32 13.13 4.62
C TRP A 42 -18.49 12.58 3.81
N GLY A 43 -18.25 11.50 3.06
CA GLY A 43 -19.20 10.92 2.11
C GLY A 43 -19.00 11.35 0.66
N GLY A 44 -18.09 12.28 0.39
CA GLY A 44 -17.72 12.68 -0.97
C GLY A 44 -16.90 11.63 -1.72
N ALA A 45 -16.91 11.71 -3.05
CA ALA A 45 -16.15 10.80 -3.92
C ALA A 45 -14.63 10.83 -3.65
N ILE A 46 -14.10 11.99 -3.24
CA ILE A 46 -12.67 12.19 -2.95
C ILE A 46 -12.23 11.36 -1.75
N MET A 47 -13.01 11.38 -0.66
CA MET A 47 -12.74 10.59 0.55
C MET A 47 -12.67 9.10 0.22
N TRP A 48 -13.66 8.59 -0.52
CA TRP A 48 -13.69 7.18 -0.94
C TRP A 48 -12.53 6.82 -1.86
N ASN A 49 -12.14 7.73 -2.76
CA ASN A 49 -10.98 7.52 -3.62
C ASN A 49 -9.69 7.42 -2.79
N ILE A 50 -9.50 8.28 -1.79
CA ILE A 50 -8.35 8.21 -0.86
C ILE A 50 -8.32 6.87 -0.13
N ILE A 51 -9.44 6.47 0.47
CA ILE A 51 -9.53 5.22 1.24
C ILE A 51 -9.25 4.02 0.33
N PHE A 52 -9.90 3.97 -0.83
CA PHE A 52 -9.73 2.89 -1.79
C PHE A 52 -8.28 2.79 -2.28
N ASN A 53 -7.65 3.93 -2.60
CA ASN A 53 -6.26 4.00 -3.01
C ASN A 53 -5.33 3.41 -1.94
N ARG A 54 -5.52 3.74 -0.65
CA ARG A 54 -4.68 3.18 0.43
C ARG A 54 -4.91 1.69 0.67
N ILE A 55 -6.14 1.21 0.50
CA ILE A 55 -6.45 -0.22 0.51
C ILE A 55 -5.75 -0.93 -0.67
N LEU A 56 -5.75 -0.31 -1.86
CA LEU A 56 -5.09 -0.84 -3.05
C LEU A 56 -3.58 -0.95 -2.85
N ILE A 57 -2.94 0.04 -2.21
CA ILE A 57 -1.52 -0.05 -1.80
C ILE A 57 -1.32 -1.30 -0.93
N GLY A 58 -2.16 -1.49 0.10
CA GLY A 58 -2.08 -2.65 0.98
C GLY A 58 -2.20 -3.98 0.24
N PHE A 59 -3.14 -4.06 -0.71
CA PHE A 59 -3.32 -5.24 -1.55
C PHE A 59 -2.10 -5.53 -2.45
N VAL A 60 -1.60 -4.51 -3.16
CA VAL A 60 -0.45 -4.64 -4.07
C VAL A 60 0.82 -5.03 -3.29
N VAL A 61 1.07 -4.40 -2.14
CA VAL A 61 2.20 -4.72 -1.27
C VAL A 61 2.12 -6.14 -0.70
N ALA A 62 0.91 -6.64 -0.41
CA ALA A 62 0.74 -8.02 0.02
C ALA A 62 1.21 -9.01 -1.05
N ILE A 63 0.82 -8.78 -2.31
CA ILE A 63 1.17 -9.62 -3.46
C ILE A 63 2.66 -9.52 -3.78
N LEU A 64 3.20 -8.30 -3.88
CA LEU A 64 4.64 -8.09 -4.12
C LEU A 64 5.50 -8.69 -3.00
N GLY A 65 4.94 -8.79 -1.80
CA GLY A 65 5.42 -9.60 -0.69
C GLY A 65 5.90 -11.01 -1.01
N LEU A 66 5.22 -11.65 -1.94
CA LEU A 66 5.48 -13.03 -2.36
C LEU A 66 6.60 -13.10 -3.40
N ILE A 67 6.91 -11.98 -4.04
CA ILE A 67 7.95 -11.83 -5.06
C ILE A 67 9.12 -11.06 -4.42
N THR A 68 10.06 -11.78 -3.83
CA THR A 68 11.21 -11.20 -3.14
C THR A 68 12.37 -10.88 -4.10
N ILE A 69 12.37 -11.47 -5.29
CA ILE A 69 13.38 -11.28 -6.33
C ILE A 69 12.74 -10.49 -7.47
N HIS A 70 13.41 -9.42 -7.92
CA HIS A 70 12.93 -8.62 -9.02
C HIS A 70 12.86 -9.46 -10.31
N PRO A 71 11.70 -9.56 -10.99
CA PRO A 71 11.50 -10.51 -12.09
C PRO A 71 12.42 -10.26 -13.29
N LEU A 72 12.78 -9.00 -13.55
CA LEU A 72 13.62 -8.61 -14.70
C LEU A 72 15.13 -8.54 -14.39
N PHE A 73 15.52 -8.20 -13.17
CA PHE A 73 16.90 -7.85 -12.83
C PHE A 73 17.55 -8.83 -11.84
N GLY A 74 16.77 -9.75 -11.26
CA GLY A 74 17.30 -10.82 -10.41
C GLY A 74 17.83 -10.37 -9.04
N PHE A 75 17.76 -9.10 -8.67
CA PHE A 75 18.16 -8.63 -7.34
C PHE A 75 17.06 -8.83 -6.30
N ARG A 76 17.45 -8.97 -5.02
CA ARG A 76 16.52 -9.05 -3.89
C ARG A 76 15.91 -7.68 -3.61
N MET A 77 14.59 -7.60 -3.62
CA MET A 77 13.86 -6.38 -3.27
C MET A 77 13.64 -6.33 -1.76
N TYR A 78 14.29 -5.39 -1.09
CA TYR A 78 14.05 -5.19 0.34
C TYR A 78 12.62 -4.67 0.60
N PRO A 79 11.95 -5.11 1.69
CA PRO A 79 10.58 -4.72 1.98
C PRO A 79 10.34 -3.21 2.01
N PHE A 80 11.28 -2.44 2.56
CA PHE A 80 11.14 -0.98 2.62
C PHE A 80 11.09 -0.35 1.21
N LEU A 81 11.94 -0.83 0.29
CA LEU A 81 12.04 -0.28 -1.06
C LEU A 81 10.86 -0.76 -1.92
N ARG A 82 10.51 -2.04 -1.82
CA ARG A 82 9.37 -2.64 -2.52
C ARG A 82 8.07 -1.94 -2.14
N GLY A 83 7.81 -1.79 -0.85
CA GLY A 83 6.66 -1.07 -0.32
C GLY A 83 6.63 0.39 -0.77
N ALA A 84 7.77 1.09 -0.67
CA ALA A 84 7.86 2.50 -1.07
C ALA A 84 7.57 2.72 -2.55
N VAL A 85 8.16 1.91 -3.42
CA VAL A 85 7.96 2.02 -4.87
C VAL A 85 6.51 1.68 -5.25
N ALA A 86 5.96 0.60 -4.70
CA ALA A 86 4.57 0.22 -4.95
C ALA A 86 3.60 1.30 -4.47
N GLY A 87 3.80 1.82 -3.26
CA GLY A 87 2.98 2.89 -2.70
C GLY A 87 3.06 4.19 -3.50
N ALA A 88 4.26 4.56 -3.97
CA ALA A 88 4.46 5.73 -4.82
C ALA A 88 3.71 5.59 -6.15
N ILE A 89 3.91 4.47 -6.86
CA ILE A 89 3.28 4.21 -8.17
C ILE A 89 1.76 4.22 -8.04
N ILE A 90 1.22 3.51 -7.04
CA ILE A 90 -0.22 3.46 -6.80
C ILE A 90 -0.77 4.80 -6.32
N SER A 91 0.03 5.76 -5.88
CA SER A 91 -0.47 7.09 -5.47
C SER A 91 -0.43 8.13 -6.59
N ILE A 92 0.13 7.78 -7.76
CA ILE A 92 0.19 8.70 -8.91
C ILE A 92 -1.23 9.01 -9.42
N ASP A 93 -2.10 8.00 -9.50
CA ASP A 93 -3.50 8.13 -9.95
C ASP A 93 -4.27 9.23 -9.17
N ILE A 94 -4.16 9.22 -7.85
CA ILE A 94 -4.88 10.13 -6.97
C ILE A 94 -4.17 11.49 -6.89
N SER A 95 -2.86 11.53 -7.11
CA SER A 95 -2.11 12.79 -7.22
C SER A 95 -2.60 13.64 -8.41
N PHE A 96 -3.06 13.00 -9.50
CA PHE A 96 -3.68 13.70 -10.62
C PHE A 96 -5.01 14.36 -10.26
N GLY A 97 -5.71 13.86 -9.25
CA GLY A 97 -6.94 14.47 -8.73
C GLY A 97 -6.74 15.93 -8.32
N ALA A 98 -5.58 16.28 -7.76
CA ALA A 98 -5.26 17.65 -7.38
C ALA A 98 -5.18 18.61 -8.58
N PHE A 99 -4.71 18.14 -9.73
CA PHE A 99 -4.65 18.92 -10.97
C PHE A 99 -6.01 19.04 -11.64
N ILE A 100 -6.78 17.95 -11.69
CA ILE A 100 -8.13 17.93 -12.29
C ILE A 100 -9.07 18.88 -11.53
N MET A 101 -8.96 18.91 -10.20
CA MET A 101 -9.76 19.76 -9.34
C MET A 101 -9.25 21.21 -9.23
N GLN A 102 -8.17 21.55 -9.94
CA GLN A 102 -7.56 22.89 -9.93
C GLN A 102 -7.30 23.43 -8.51
N MET A 103 -6.83 22.56 -7.62
CA MET A 103 -6.55 22.94 -6.24
C MET A 103 -5.42 23.98 -6.18
N GLN A 104 -5.54 24.93 -5.25
CA GLN A 104 -4.43 25.81 -4.93
C GLN A 104 -3.24 24.96 -4.44
N ASN A 105 -2.06 25.17 -5.01
CA ASN A 105 -0.86 24.36 -4.76
C ASN A 105 -0.95 22.89 -5.24
N ALA A 106 -1.68 22.60 -6.32
CA ALA A 106 -1.84 21.26 -6.89
C ALA A 106 -0.51 20.46 -7.00
N SER A 107 0.58 21.08 -7.46
CA SER A 107 1.89 20.42 -7.56
C SER A 107 2.43 19.95 -6.21
N SER A 108 2.28 20.77 -5.16
CA SER A 108 2.72 20.41 -3.81
C SER A 108 1.87 19.27 -3.25
N ILE A 109 0.53 19.35 -3.42
CA ILE A 109 -0.41 18.31 -2.98
C ILE A 109 -0.10 16.99 -3.70
N ALA A 110 0.14 17.03 -5.01
CA ALA A 110 0.47 15.85 -5.80
C ALA A 110 1.75 15.17 -5.32
N ILE A 111 2.84 15.94 -5.14
CA ILE A 111 4.12 15.42 -4.65
C ILE A 111 3.97 14.85 -3.24
N MET A 112 3.30 15.56 -2.33
CA MET A 112 3.07 15.09 -0.96
C MET A 112 2.19 13.83 -0.93
N THR A 113 1.25 13.70 -1.85
CA THR A 113 0.39 12.51 -1.97
C THR A 113 1.18 11.27 -2.40
N ILE A 114 2.13 11.45 -3.33
CA ILE A 114 3.03 10.38 -3.78
C ILE A 114 3.99 9.98 -2.65
N ILE A 115 4.58 10.96 -1.95
CA ILE A 115 5.47 10.72 -0.81
C ILE A 115 4.72 10.00 0.32
N ALA A 116 3.50 10.45 0.66
CA ALA A 116 2.67 9.78 1.65
C ALA A 116 2.36 8.34 1.24
N GLY A 117 2.03 8.12 -0.03
CA GLY A 117 1.88 6.81 -0.63
C GLY A 117 3.09 5.90 -0.43
N ALA A 118 4.28 6.41 -0.73
CA ALA A 118 5.54 5.69 -0.55
C ALA A 118 5.77 5.33 0.93
N ILE A 119 5.54 6.26 1.84
CA ILE A 119 5.70 6.04 3.28
C ILE A 119 4.70 4.98 3.78
N TYR A 120 3.42 5.08 3.40
CA TYR A 120 2.42 4.09 3.79
C TYR A 120 2.74 2.72 3.22
N GLY A 121 3.09 2.63 1.93
CA GLY A 121 3.49 1.37 1.30
C GLY A 121 4.71 0.75 1.97
N MET A 122 5.72 1.56 2.31
CA MET A 122 6.91 1.12 3.06
C MET A 122 6.53 0.53 4.42
N ILE A 123 5.72 1.25 5.21
CA ILE A 123 5.33 0.80 6.55
C ILE A 123 4.50 -0.49 6.46
N ILE A 124 3.52 -0.53 5.56
CA ILE A 124 2.70 -1.73 5.32
C ILE A 124 3.61 -2.92 5.04
N ASP A 125 4.58 -2.77 4.13
CA ASP A 125 5.43 -3.88 3.71
C ASP A 125 6.36 -4.35 4.83
N ILE A 126 6.98 -3.42 5.56
CA ILE A 126 7.85 -3.76 6.70
C ILE A 126 7.05 -4.52 7.76
N VAL A 127 5.86 -4.04 8.13
CA VAL A 127 5.03 -4.68 9.16
C VAL A 127 4.51 -6.04 8.68
N ALA A 128 3.99 -6.11 7.45
CA ALA A 128 3.52 -7.36 6.87
C ALA A 128 4.64 -8.40 6.79
N THR A 129 5.85 -7.99 6.42
CA THR A 129 7.02 -8.87 6.36
C THR A 129 7.48 -9.31 7.75
N LYS A 130 7.51 -8.41 8.74
CA LYS A 130 7.85 -8.77 10.12
C LYS A 130 6.84 -9.72 10.77
N CYS A 131 5.55 -9.56 10.49
CA CYS A 131 4.50 -10.31 11.17
C CYS A 131 4.11 -11.61 10.46
N ALA A 132 4.19 -11.66 9.12
CA ALA A 132 3.76 -12.80 8.32
C ALA A 132 4.88 -13.46 7.50
N GLY A 133 6.07 -12.85 7.44
CA GLY A 133 7.17 -13.32 6.60
C GLY A 133 7.10 -12.81 5.16
N GLU A 134 8.03 -13.30 4.35
CA GLU A 134 8.13 -13.04 2.91
C GLU A 134 8.19 -14.34 2.09
N GLY A 135 7.99 -14.23 0.78
CA GLY A 135 7.86 -15.38 -0.14
C GLY A 135 8.95 -16.46 0.03
N GLU A 136 10.19 -16.10 0.36
CA GLU A 136 11.28 -17.06 0.57
C GLU A 136 11.04 -18.03 1.75
N GLU A 137 10.40 -17.58 2.84
CA GLU A 137 10.01 -18.42 3.97
C GLU A 137 8.82 -19.32 3.59
N ALA A 138 7.89 -18.78 2.80
CA ALA A 138 6.77 -19.53 2.26
C ALA A 138 7.24 -20.66 1.33
N PHE A 139 8.22 -20.40 0.45
CA PHE A 139 8.81 -21.40 -0.46
C PHE A 139 9.73 -22.40 0.25
N LYS A 140 10.49 -21.98 1.27
CA LYS A 140 11.29 -22.91 2.10
C LYS A 140 10.42 -23.93 2.84
N SER A 141 9.19 -23.57 3.22
CA SER A 141 8.25 -24.51 3.85
C SER A 141 7.71 -25.61 2.91
N ILE A 142 7.89 -25.44 1.60
CA ILE A 142 7.43 -26.40 0.57
C ILE A 142 8.51 -27.45 0.28
N LYS A 143 9.80 -27.06 0.28
CA LYS A 143 10.92 -28.02 0.20
C LYS A 143 10.92 -28.97 1.39
#